data_AF-A0AAE9S7N5-F1
#
_entry.id   AF-A0AAE9S7N5-F1
#
_cell.length_a   1.000
_cell.length_b   1.000
_cell.length_c   1.000
_cell.angle_alpha   90.00
_cell.angle_beta   90.00
_cell.angle_gamma   90.00
#
_symmetry.space_group_name_H-M   'P 1'
#
loop_
_entity.id
_entity.type
_entity.pdbx_description
1 polymer ?
#
loop_
_entity_poly.entity_id
_entity_poly.type
_entity_poly.pdbx_seq_one_letter_code
_entity_poly.pdbx_strand_id
1 'polypeptide(L)'
;MNQYHIKVNKNNCAEILNKLGAIGYAVQFPKIDCEEFSIFTYEDGGIKFVDNQYVIDRANWAVEGIVDLSESELNDHVILHRNNVHDATHCDNQEKFIYLTSDQIIYYWDGEWINSAINKSNDYENYLTKSLTLIPTDQEITSEYKTFKVEGLEGLVDGKAALTAALAGETVQISVEPWEEKKWDTFNPLEDDVSTKVFFSGMSEGVQKVFFRIKPKTILINGVEVPAPFKPNQDESFYVIDHDSKCGYIKVSRLCHDTWAQFGVWRTEEEIKQVVAALRKVFEVQP
;
A
#
# COMPACT_ATOMS: atom_id res chain seq x y z
N MET A 1 22.95 17.99 10.53
CA MET A 1 21.80 17.07 10.71
C MET A 1 21.53 16.95 12.21
N ASN A 2 20.40 16.37 12.63
CA ASN A 2 20.09 16.23 14.05
C ASN A 2 20.79 14.99 14.63
N GLN A 3 20.85 14.89 15.96
CA GLN A 3 21.43 13.72 16.63
C GLN A 3 20.31 12.89 17.25
N TYR A 4 20.15 11.67 16.76
CA TYR A 4 19.09 10.75 17.17
C TYR A 4 19.64 9.45 17.70
N HIS A 5 18.95 8.90 18.68
CA HIS A 5 19.08 7.52 19.13
C HIS A 5 17.80 6.75 18.77
N ILE A 6 17.96 5.65 18.03
CA ILE A 6 16.86 4.80 17.59
C ILE A 6 17.14 3.38 18.05
N LYS A 7 16.17 2.75 18.72
CA LYS A 7 16.21 1.33 19.06
C LYS A 7 15.71 0.52 17.87
N VAL A 8 16.46 -0.50 17.51
CA VAL A 8 16.27 -1.25 16.27
C VAL A 8 16.31 -2.74 16.57
N ASN A 9 15.47 -3.51 15.88
CA ASN A 9 15.59 -4.95 15.84
C ASN A 9 16.10 -5.39 14.46
N LYS A 10 16.59 -6.61 14.37
CA LYS A 10 17.14 -7.14 13.12
C LYS A 10 16.13 -7.11 11.96
N ASN A 11 14.85 -7.28 12.25
CA ASN A 11 13.78 -7.35 11.25
C ASN A 11 13.41 -5.99 10.64
N ASN A 12 13.46 -4.90 11.42
CA ASN A 12 13.12 -3.55 10.97
C ASN A 12 14.34 -2.68 10.63
N CYS A 13 15.56 -3.20 10.83
CA CYS A 13 16.79 -2.46 10.56
C CYS A 13 16.87 -1.90 9.13
N ALA A 14 16.56 -2.71 8.12
CA ALA A 14 16.65 -2.28 6.73
C ALA A 14 15.68 -1.11 6.44
N GLU A 15 14.48 -1.18 6.99
CA GLU A 15 13.47 -0.13 6.85
C GLU A 15 13.91 1.17 7.54
N ILE A 16 14.40 1.08 8.78
CA ILE A 16 14.90 2.24 9.53
C ILE A 16 16.09 2.89 8.83
N LEU A 17 17.03 2.09 8.31
CA LEU A 17 18.16 2.60 7.54
C LEU A 17 17.69 3.28 6.25
N ASN A 18 16.73 2.72 5.52
CA ASN A 18 16.18 3.37 4.32
C ASN A 18 15.55 4.72 4.65
N LYS A 19 14.80 4.82 5.76
CA LYS A 19 14.22 6.09 6.25
C LYS A 19 15.30 7.12 6.60
N LEU A 20 16.37 6.71 7.30
CA LEU A 20 17.51 7.57 7.61
C LEU A 20 18.24 8.04 6.34
N GLY A 21 18.39 7.17 5.34
CA GLY A 21 18.96 7.53 4.05
C GLY A 21 18.10 8.54 3.29
N ALA A 22 16.77 8.39 3.35
CA ALA A 22 15.82 9.30 2.70
C ALA A 22 15.91 10.74 3.26
N ILE A 23 16.30 10.89 4.51
CA ILE A 23 16.53 12.21 5.14
C ILE A 23 18.00 12.66 5.11
N GLY A 24 18.85 11.97 4.36
CA GLY A 24 20.21 12.40 4.01
C GLY A 24 21.34 11.81 4.84
N TYR A 25 21.09 10.85 5.73
CA TYR A 25 22.18 10.23 6.51
C TYR A 25 22.97 9.24 5.66
N ALA A 26 24.27 9.14 5.95
CA ALA A 26 25.18 8.22 5.29
C ALA A 26 24.98 6.79 5.83
N VAL A 27 24.07 6.06 5.18
CA VAL A 27 23.69 4.71 5.59
C VAL A 27 24.68 3.66 5.11
N GLN A 28 25.08 2.79 6.03
CA GLN A 28 25.86 1.60 5.75
C GLN A 28 25.19 0.41 6.43
N PHE A 29 24.95 -0.68 5.70
CA PHE A 29 24.37 -1.88 6.27
C PHE A 29 25.39 -2.59 7.14
N PRO A 30 25.14 -2.72 8.45
CA PRO A 30 26.12 -3.28 9.35
C PRO A 30 26.03 -4.82 9.31
N LYS A 31 27.14 -5.50 9.59
CA LYS A 31 27.12 -6.92 9.92
C LYS A 31 26.88 -7.05 11.42
N ILE A 32 25.61 -7.07 11.83
CA ILE A 32 25.21 -7.19 13.23
C ILE A 32 24.62 -8.59 13.44
N ASP A 33 25.16 -9.29 14.44
CA ASP A 33 24.77 -10.65 14.82
C ASP A 33 24.02 -10.67 16.17
N CYS A 34 23.26 -9.61 16.45
CA CYS A 34 22.37 -9.51 17.58
C CYS A 34 20.96 -9.12 17.15
N GLU A 35 19.96 -9.58 17.90
CA GLU A 35 18.53 -9.37 17.58
C GLU A 35 18.07 -7.92 17.80
N GLU A 36 18.69 -7.22 18.75
CA GLU A 36 18.37 -5.83 19.08
C GLU A 36 19.64 -5.00 19.30
N PHE A 37 19.64 -3.79 18.75
CA PHE A 37 20.75 -2.85 18.84
C PHE A 37 20.27 -1.41 18.68
N SER A 38 21.14 -0.47 19.01
CA SER A 38 20.89 0.96 18.88
C SER A 38 21.61 1.54 17.67
N ILE A 39 20.91 2.44 16.97
CA ILE A 39 21.48 3.30 15.93
C ILE A 39 21.62 4.71 16.51
N PHE A 40 22.81 5.29 16.34
CA PHE A 40 23.09 6.68 16.68
C PHE A 40 23.44 7.46 15.42
N THR A 41 22.84 8.63 15.26
CA THR A 41 23.13 9.55 14.16
C THR A 41 23.87 10.80 14.66
N TYR A 42 24.64 11.41 13.78
CA TYR A 42 25.52 12.54 14.11
C TYR A 42 25.28 13.73 13.17
N GLU A 43 25.71 14.92 13.60
CA GLU A 43 25.48 16.16 12.85
C GLU A 43 26.12 16.17 11.46
N ASP A 44 27.24 15.45 11.31
CA ASP A 44 27.98 15.24 10.07
C ASP A 44 27.30 14.25 9.10
N GLY A 45 26.14 13.71 9.49
CA GLY A 45 25.39 12.72 8.73
C GLY A 45 25.88 11.29 8.90
N GLY A 46 26.88 11.05 9.75
CA GLY A 46 27.36 9.72 10.09
C GLY A 46 26.36 8.92 10.93
N ILE A 47 26.46 7.60 10.83
CA ILE A 47 25.69 6.65 11.64
C ILE A 47 26.64 5.70 12.36
N LYS A 48 26.34 5.35 13.62
CA LYS A 48 27.00 4.27 14.37
C LYS A 48 26.00 3.28 14.94
N PHE A 49 26.44 2.03 15.02
CA PHE A 49 25.68 0.91 15.56
C PHE A 49 26.27 0.45 16.89
N VAL A 50 25.41 0.10 17.83
CA VAL A 50 25.80 -0.32 19.17
C VAL A 50 24.95 -1.50 19.60
N ASP A 51 25.58 -2.62 19.92
CA ASP A 51 24.92 -3.78 20.53
C ASP A 51 24.42 -3.46 21.95
N ASN A 52 23.19 -3.86 22.24
CA ASN A 52 22.54 -3.68 23.54
C ASN A 52 23.32 -4.31 24.71
N GLN A 53 24.12 -5.37 24.50
CA GLN A 53 24.95 -5.96 25.57
C GLN A 53 26.06 -5.02 26.07
N TYR A 54 26.44 -4.00 25.29
CA TYR A 54 27.43 -2.98 25.68
C TYR A 54 26.80 -1.68 26.20
N VAL A 55 25.48 -1.64 26.41
CA VAL A 55 24.78 -0.45 26.94
C VAL A 55 25.07 -0.23 28.44
N ILE A 56 25.62 -1.22 29.14
CA ILE A 56 25.83 -1.18 30.60
C ILE A 56 27.00 -0.25 31.02
N ASP A 57 27.95 0.08 30.15
CA ASP A 57 29.07 0.98 30.51
C ASP A 57 28.81 2.47 30.20
N ARG A 58 27.58 2.84 29.77
CA ARG A 58 27.34 4.10 29.06
C ARG A 58 26.46 5.13 29.79
N ALA A 59 26.39 5.04 31.12
CA ALA A 59 25.96 6.18 31.95
C ALA A 59 26.83 7.45 31.76
N ASN A 60 27.94 7.37 31.00
CA ASN A 60 28.90 8.45 30.76
C ASN A 60 28.88 9.07 29.34
N TRP A 61 28.01 8.64 28.42
CA TRP A 61 27.79 9.37 27.15
C TRP A 61 26.36 9.87 27.05
N ALA A 62 25.93 10.62 28.07
CA ALA A 62 25.05 11.74 27.82
C ALA A 62 25.81 12.71 26.90
N VAL A 63 25.89 12.41 25.60
CA VAL A 63 26.21 13.41 24.61
C VAL A 63 24.99 14.33 24.65
N GLU A 64 25.16 15.45 25.32
CA GLU A 64 24.15 16.49 25.44
C GLU A 64 23.57 16.77 24.05
N GLY A 65 22.26 16.60 23.87
CA GLY A 65 21.57 16.84 22.60
C GLY A 65 21.16 15.60 21.78
N ILE A 66 21.50 14.37 22.18
CA ILE A 66 20.93 13.17 21.53
C ILE A 66 19.47 12.97 21.97
N VAL A 67 18.57 12.86 21.01
CA VAL A 67 17.13 12.66 21.23
C VAL A 67 16.75 11.21 20.90
N ASP A 68 16.05 10.54 21.82
CA ASP A 68 15.42 9.24 21.55
C ASP A 68 14.29 9.44 20.54
N LEU A 69 14.35 8.72 19.43
CA LEU A 69 13.40 8.83 18.33
C LEU A 69 12.70 7.49 18.11
N SER A 70 11.38 7.50 18.18
CA SER A 70 10.54 6.36 17.82
C SER A 70 10.46 6.19 16.30
N GLU A 71 9.98 5.03 15.86
CA GLU A 71 9.78 4.76 14.44
C GLU A 71 8.72 5.68 13.80
N SER A 72 7.67 6.04 14.52
CA SER A 72 6.64 6.95 14.01
C SER A 72 7.19 8.37 13.84
N GLU A 73 7.99 8.87 14.78
CA GLU A 73 8.62 10.19 14.68
C GLU A 73 9.65 10.21 13.54
N LEU A 74 10.36 9.09 13.30
CA LEU A 74 11.24 8.97 12.14
C LEU A 74 10.46 9.05 10.82
N ASN A 75 9.27 8.45 10.74
CA ASN A 75 8.40 8.60 9.56
C ASN A 75 7.98 10.04 9.35
N ASP A 76 7.63 10.76 10.42
CA ASP A 76 7.26 12.17 10.33
C ASP A 76 8.43 13.00 9.78
N HIS A 77 9.67 12.73 10.21
CA HIS A 77 10.86 13.37 9.66
C HIS A 77 11.05 13.08 8.16
N VAL A 78 10.79 11.85 7.70
CA VAL A 78 10.86 11.50 6.27
C VAL A 78 9.82 12.28 5.47
N ILE A 79 8.58 12.36 5.95
CA ILE A 79 7.49 13.10 5.29
C ILE A 79 7.82 14.58 5.19
N LEU A 80 8.24 15.19 6.30
CA LEU A 80 8.60 16.60 6.33
C LEU A 80 9.81 16.91 5.44
N HIS A 81 10.82 16.02 5.38
CA HIS A 81 11.96 16.19 4.49
C HIS A 81 11.56 16.07 3.02
N ARG A 82 10.71 15.10 2.67
CA ARG A 82 10.21 14.91 1.29
C ARG A 82 9.46 16.15 0.79
N ASN A 83 8.87 16.92 1.70
CA ASN A 83 8.25 18.21 1.45
C ASN A 83 7.26 18.18 0.27
N ASN A 84 6.27 17.30 0.39
CA ASN A 84 5.26 17.06 -0.63
C ASN A 84 3.85 17.27 -0.07
N VAL A 85 3.06 18.13 -0.72
CA VAL A 85 1.66 18.42 -0.34
C VAL A 85 0.77 17.18 -0.28
N HIS A 86 1.07 16.15 -1.08
CA HIS A 86 0.31 14.91 -1.10
C HIS A 86 0.48 14.07 0.18
N ASP A 87 1.37 14.47 1.08
CA ASP A 87 1.52 13.84 2.39
C ASP A 87 0.58 14.43 3.44
N ALA A 88 -0.27 15.38 3.06
CA ALA A 88 -1.27 15.96 3.95
C ALA A 88 -2.20 14.86 4.52
N THR A 89 -2.39 14.89 5.82
CA THR A 89 -3.30 13.98 6.53
C THR A 89 -4.65 14.63 6.82
N HIS A 90 -4.71 15.97 6.82
CA HIS A 90 -5.89 16.74 7.18
C HIS A 90 -6.03 17.97 6.28
N CYS A 91 -7.24 18.53 6.22
CA CYS A 91 -7.49 19.87 5.73
C CYS A 91 -8.16 20.70 6.82
N ASP A 92 -7.89 22.00 6.82
CA ASP A 92 -8.56 22.93 7.74
C ASP A 92 -9.86 23.54 7.13
N ASN A 93 -10.58 24.30 7.93
CA ASN A 93 -11.79 25.03 7.50
C ASN A 93 -11.54 26.08 6.40
N GLN A 94 -10.28 26.41 6.10
CA GLN A 94 -9.87 27.31 5.03
C GLN A 94 -9.33 26.54 3.81
N GLU A 95 -9.55 25.22 3.76
CA GLU A 95 -9.08 24.31 2.72
C GLU A 95 -7.55 24.26 2.60
N LYS A 96 -6.81 24.62 3.66
CA LYS A 96 -5.36 24.43 3.69
C LYS A 96 -5.03 22.98 4.01
N PHE A 97 -4.02 22.46 3.31
CA PHE A 97 -3.46 21.14 3.57
C PHE A 97 -2.64 21.16 4.85
N ILE A 98 -2.94 20.22 5.74
CA ILE A 98 -2.33 20.08 7.06
C ILE A 98 -1.71 18.69 7.16
N TYR A 99 -0.50 18.66 7.69
CA TYR A 99 0.14 17.44 8.17
C TYR A 99 0.21 17.49 9.70
N LEU A 100 -0.44 16.51 10.34
CA LEU A 100 -0.38 16.28 11.78
C LEU A 100 0.60 15.13 12.03
N THR A 101 1.68 15.42 12.74
CA THR A 101 2.72 14.44 13.11
C THR A 101 2.23 13.49 14.22
N SER A 102 2.97 12.41 14.46
CA SER A 102 2.67 11.43 15.53
C SER A 102 2.74 12.02 16.93
N ASP A 103 3.54 13.07 17.14
CA ASP A 103 3.60 13.88 18.37
C ASP A 103 2.61 15.05 18.39
N GLN A 104 1.65 15.05 17.45
CA GLN A 104 0.56 16.02 17.32
C GLN A 104 1.00 17.45 16.98
N ILE A 105 2.19 17.65 16.39
CA ILE A 105 2.60 18.95 15.88
C ILE A 105 1.94 19.21 14.52
N ILE A 106 1.37 20.41 14.38
CA ILE A 106 0.66 20.85 13.17
C ILE A 106 1.63 21.56 12.22
N TYR A 107 1.71 21.07 10.99
CA TYR A 107 2.35 21.73 9.86
C TYR A 107 1.29 22.09 8.82
N TYR A 108 1.39 23.28 8.22
CA TYR A 108 0.54 23.67 7.10
C TYR A 108 1.38 23.82 5.82
N TRP A 109 0.74 23.57 4.68
CA TRP A 109 1.38 23.70 3.38
C TRP A 109 1.31 25.14 2.86
N ASP A 110 2.47 25.69 2.47
CA ASP A 110 2.58 26.96 1.72
C ASP A 110 3.77 26.90 0.74
N GLY A 111 3.72 25.93 -0.18
CA GLY A 111 4.84 25.58 -1.05
C GLY A 111 5.92 24.73 -0.38
N GLU A 112 5.95 24.75 0.95
CA GLU A 112 6.68 23.82 1.82
C GLU A 112 5.88 23.56 3.11
N TRP A 113 6.25 22.52 3.85
CA TRP A 113 5.70 22.27 5.18
C TRP A 113 6.23 23.28 6.20
N ILE A 114 5.34 24.14 6.70
CA ILE A 114 5.68 25.17 7.67
C ILE A 114 5.11 24.82 9.04
N ASN A 115 5.95 24.87 10.08
CA ASN A 115 5.54 24.67 11.47
C ASN A 115 4.52 25.76 11.88
N SER A 116 3.32 25.34 12.27
CA SER A 116 2.24 26.27 12.56
C SER A 116 2.46 27.01 13.88
N ALA A 117 2.25 28.34 13.86
CA ALA A 117 2.25 29.14 15.09
C ALA A 117 1.16 28.70 16.09
N ILE A 118 0.12 27.99 15.61
CA ILE A 118 -0.97 27.51 16.46
C ILE A 118 -0.52 26.47 17.48
N ASN A 119 0.59 25.76 17.23
CA ASN A 119 1.18 24.78 18.15
C ASN A 119 1.52 25.39 19.52
N LYS A 120 1.65 26.73 19.60
CA LYS A 120 1.96 27.47 20.84
C LYS A 120 0.81 28.41 21.27
N SER A 121 -0.35 28.30 20.62
CA SER A 121 -1.52 29.14 20.89
C SER A 121 -2.46 28.49 21.90
N ASN A 122 -3.22 29.30 22.64
CA ASN A 122 -4.31 28.83 23.49
C ASN A 122 -5.45 28.16 22.69
N ASP A 123 -5.51 28.39 21.38
CA ASP A 123 -6.52 27.81 20.49
C ASP A 123 -6.15 26.43 19.94
N TYR A 124 -4.96 25.91 20.25
CA TYR A 124 -4.42 24.65 19.73
C TYR A 124 -5.41 23.48 19.82
N GLU A 125 -5.91 23.20 21.03
CA GLU A 125 -6.84 22.09 21.29
C GLU A 125 -8.17 22.24 20.53
N ASN A 126 -8.66 23.47 20.43
CA ASN A 126 -9.89 23.76 19.72
C ASN A 126 -9.70 23.59 18.20
N TYR A 127 -8.54 23.97 17.69
CA TYR A 127 -8.20 23.80 16.29
C TYR A 127 -8.06 22.32 15.91
N LEU A 128 -7.31 21.56 16.70
CA LEU A 128 -7.11 20.12 16.51
C LEU A 128 -8.44 19.36 16.46
N THR A 129 -9.39 19.71 17.34
CA THR A 129 -10.65 18.96 17.51
C THR A 129 -11.81 19.44 16.65
N LYS A 130 -11.84 20.71 16.23
CA LYS A 130 -13.01 21.29 15.53
C LYS A 130 -12.70 21.89 14.16
N SER A 131 -11.42 22.09 13.85
CA SER A 131 -11.02 22.79 12.62
C SER A 131 -10.30 21.91 11.63
N LEU A 132 -9.88 20.71 12.04
CA LEU A 132 -9.25 19.73 11.15
C LEU A 132 -10.27 18.68 10.71
N THR A 133 -10.33 18.47 9.40
CA THR A 133 -11.02 17.33 8.78
C THR A 133 -9.96 16.39 8.26
N LEU A 134 -10.05 15.10 8.60
CA LEU A 134 -9.17 14.08 8.05
C LEU A 134 -9.33 14.07 6.53
N ILE A 135 -8.23 14.23 5.79
CA ILE A 135 -8.23 13.90 4.38
C ILE A 135 -8.32 12.39 4.35
N PRO A 136 -9.35 11.81 3.73
CA PRO A 136 -9.37 10.37 3.50
C PRO A 136 -8.07 10.03 2.81
N THR A 137 -7.18 9.34 3.51
CA THR A 137 -6.00 8.83 2.86
C THR A 137 -6.55 7.90 1.80
N ASP A 138 -6.38 8.26 0.53
CA ASP A 138 -6.40 7.30 -0.58
C ASP A 138 -5.14 6.38 -0.44
N GLN A 139 -4.90 5.91 0.79
CA GLN A 139 -4.11 4.76 1.19
C GLN A 139 -5.03 3.61 1.64
N GLU A 140 -6.28 3.58 1.17
CA GLU A 140 -6.50 2.45 0.28
C GLU A 140 -5.50 2.67 -0.85
N ILE A 141 -4.41 1.89 -0.91
CA ILE A 141 -3.87 1.56 -2.22
C ILE A 141 -5.06 0.89 -2.90
N THR A 142 -5.93 1.68 -3.51
CA THR A 142 -6.92 1.15 -4.41
C THR A 142 -6.06 0.49 -5.46
N SER A 143 -6.20 -0.82 -5.45
CA SER A 143 -5.60 -1.76 -6.36
C SER A 143 -6.20 -1.56 -7.75
N GLU A 144 -6.24 -0.32 -8.22
CA GLU A 144 -6.69 0.09 -9.55
C GLU A 144 -5.52 -0.12 -10.51
N TYR A 145 -5.19 -1.39 -10.71
CA TYR A 145 -4.26 -1.81 -11.73
C TYR A 145 -5.05 -1.96 -13.02
N LYS A 146 -4.56 -1.32 -14.08
CA LYS A 146 -5.14 -1.52 -15.41
C LYS A 146 -4.94 -2.96 -15.82
N THR A 147 -6.04 -3.69 -15.97
CA THR A 147 -5.96 -5.07 -16.44
C THR A 147 -5.88 -5.13 -17.95
N PHE A 148 -5.24 -6.17 -18.47
CA PHE A 148 -5.23 -6.49 -19.89
C PHE A 148 -5.51 -7.98 -20.11
N LYS A 149 -5.69 -8.35 -21.38
CA LYS A 149 -6.00 -9.72 -21.80
C LYS A 149 -4.99 -10.21 -22.83
N VAL A 150 -4.62 -11.48 -22.74
CA VAL A 150 -3.78 -12.19 -23.71
C VAL A 150 -4.43 -13.55 -23.95
N GLU A 151 -4.58 -13.95 -25.21
CA GLU A 151 -5.11 -15.24 -25.68
C GLU A 151 -5.45 -16.30 -24.60
N GLY A 152 -6.67 -16.25 -24.06
CA GLY A 152 -7.19 -17.21 -23.07
C GLY A 152 -6.97 -16.86 -21.58
N LEU A 153 -6.27 -15.76 -21.29
CA LEU A 153 -5.99 -15.20 -19.96
C LEU A 153 -6.60 -13.80 -19.83
N GLU A 154 -7.31 -13.58 -18.73
CA GLU A 154 -8.00 -12.34 -18.40
C GLU A 154 -7.62 -11.84 -17.01
N GLY A 155 -7.81 -10.54 -16.76
CA GLY A 155 -7.47 -9.90 -15.48
C GLY A 155 -5.96 -9.78 -15.24
N LEU A 156 -5.16 -9.77 -16.31
CA LEU A 156 -3.70 -9.67 -16.20
C LEU A 156 -3.29 -8.27 -15.79
N VAL A 157 -2.33 -8.16 -14.88
CA VAL A 157 -1.71 -6.91 -14.49
C VAL A 157 -0.26 -6.89 -14.95
N ASP A 158 0.30 -5.70 -15.17
CA ASP A 158 1.73 -5.60 -15.44
C ASP A 158 2.54 -5.98 -14.18
N GLY A 159 3.80 -6.36 -14.37
CA GLY A 159 4.59 -6.84 -13.23
C GLY A 159 4.90 -5.76 -12.20
N LYS A 160 4.93 -4.47 -12.56
CA LYS A 160 5.09 -3.39 -11.59
C LYS A 160 3.84 -3.31 -10.69
N ALA A 161 2.66 -3.32 -11.29
CA ALA A 161 1.38 -3.35 -10.60
C ALA A 161 1.24 -4.59 -9.71
N ALA A 162 1.65 -5.77 -10.20
CA ALA A 162 1.66 -6.99 -9.42
C ALA A 162 2.57 -6.88 -8.18
N LEU A 163 3.78 -6.35 -8.34
CA LEU A 163 4.69 -6.17 -7.21
C LEU A 163 4.13 -5.18 -6.18
N THR A 164 3.55 -4.07 -6.64
CA THR A 164 2.85 -3.13 -5.75
C THR A 164 1.72 -3.79 -4.99
N ALA A 165 0.92 -4.63 -5.66
CA ALA A 165 -0.17 -5.38 -5.02
C ALA A 165 0.36 -6.34 -3.94
N ALA A 166 1.41 -7.10 -4.25
CA ALA A 166 2.03 -8.02 -3.30
C ALA A 166 2.57 -7.29 -2.06
N LEU A 167 3.21 -6.13 -2.24
CA LEU A 167 3.71 -5.29 -1.14
C LEU A 167 2.58 -4.68 -0.32
N ALA A 168 1.42 -4.43 -0.93
CA ALA A 168 0.20 -4.00 -0.25
C ALA A 168 -0.53 -5.15 0.47
N GLY A 169 -0.01 -6.37 0.45
CA GLY A 169 -0.60 -7.55 1.09
C GLY A 169 -1.69 -8.25 0.26
N GLU A 170 -1.90 -7.85 -1.00
CA GLU A 170 -2.79 -8.58 -1.91
C GLU A 170 -2.15 -9.89 -2.37
N THR A 171 -2.98 -10.92 -2.57
CA THR A 171 -2.50 -12.20 -3.08
C THR A 171 -2.28 -12.12 -4.59
N VAL A 172 -1.03 -12.19 -5.03
CA VAL A 172 -0.65 -12.20 -6.45
C VAL A 172 -0.47 -13.63 -6.93
N GLN A 173 -0.92 -13.90 -8.14
CA GLN A 173 -0.69 -15.16 -8.83
C GLN A 173 0.18 -14.98 -10.06
N ILE A 174 1.05 -15.96 -10.29
CA ILE A 174 2.02 -15.98 -11.38
C ILE A 174 1.71 -17.18 -12.28
N SER A 175 1.84 -16.98 -13.58
CA SER A 175 1.81 -18.05 -14.58
C SER A 175 3.01 -17.88 -15.52
N VAL A 176 3.67 -18.98 -15.84
CA VAL A 176 4.85 -19.02 -16.73
C VAL A 176 4.51 -19.81 -17.99
N GLU A 177 5.17 -19.50 -19.10
CA GLU A 177 5.12 -20.32 -20.31
C GLU A 177 5.46 -21.80 -20.04
N PRO A 178 4.70 -22.78 -20.56
CA PRO A 178 3.48 -22.65 -21.39
C PRO A 178 2.20 -22.37 -20.56
N TRP A 179 1.45 -21.33 -20.95
CA TRP A 179 0.29 -20.81 -20.20
C TRP A 179 -1.07 -21.42 -20.61
N GLU A 180 -1.08 -22.27 -21.64
CA GLU A 180 -2.28 -22.92 -22.18
C GLU A 180 -2.96 -23.82 -21.14
N GLU A 181 -2.20 -24.30 -20.15
CA GLU A 181 -2.71 -25.07 -19.02
C GLU A 181 -3.38 -24.21 -17.93
N LYS A 182 -3.32 -22.87 -18.05
CA LYS A 182 -3.89 -21.90 -17.10
C LYS A 182 -3.52 -22.17 -15.64
N LYS A 183 -2.32 -22.69 -15.40
CA LYS A 183 -1.80 -22.93 -14.05
C LYS A 183 -1.36 -21.61 -13.43
N TRP A 184 -1.85 -21.36 -12.22
CA TRP A 184 -1.60 -20.15 -11.47
C TRP A 184 -1.03 -20.54 -10.11
N ASP A 185 0.22 -20.18 -9.88
CA ASP A 185 0.87 -20.34 -8.59
C ASP A 185 0.72 -19.06 -7.77
N THR A 186 0.61 -19.18 -6.46
CA THR A 186 0.51 -18.02 -5.57
C THR A 186 1.91 -17.54 -5.24
N PHE A 187 2.18 -16.27 -5.51
CA PHE A 187 3.45 -15.64 -5.16
C PHE A 187 3.47 -15.33 -3.66
N ASN A 188 4.45 -15.87 -2.95
CA ASN A 188 4.74 -15.55 -1.57
C ASN A 188 6.10 -14.84 -1.46
N PRO A 189 6.13 -13.51 -1.25
CA PRO A 189 7.39 -12.76 -1.17
C PRO A 189 8.30 -13.17 0.00
N LEU A 190 7.78 -13.91 0.98
CA LEU A 190 8.54 -14.36 2.16
C LEU A 190 9.08 -15.79 2.03
N GLU A 191 8.51 -16.61 1.15
CA GLU A 191 8.85 -18.03 1.02
C GLU A 191 9.41 -18.40 -0.34
N ASP A 192 9.07 -17.65 -1.40
CA ASP A 192 9.52 -17.96 -2.75
C ASP A 192 10.93 -17.42 -2.99
N ASP A 193 11.84 -18.29 -3.46
CA ASP A 193 13.19 -17.93 -3.95
C ASP A 193 13.15 -17.16 -5.30
N VAL A 194 11.97 -16.71 -5.73
CA VAL A 194 11.77 -16.02 -7.00
C VAL A 194 12.28 -14.58 -6.88
N SER A 195 13.31 -14.26 -7.66
CA SER A 195 13.85 -12.89 -7.71
C SER A 195 12.77 -11.88 -8.09
N THR A 196 12.70 -10.75 -7.39
CA THR A 196 11.84 -9.60 -7.75
C THR A 196 12.08 -9.07 -9.17
N LYS A 197 13.21 -9.43 -9.79
CA LYS A 197 13.49 -9.20 -11.21
C LYS A 197 12.45 -9.84 -12.15
N VAL A 198 11.77 -10.89 -11.72
CA VAL A 198 10.73 -11.57 -12.52
C VAL A 198 9.60 -10.61 -12.92
N PHE A 199 9.27 -9.65 -12.04
CA PHE A 199 8.24 -8.64 -12.25
C PHE A 199 8.61 -7.59 -13.31
N PHE A 200 9.90 -7.48 -13.65
CA PHE A 200 10.38 -6.46 -14.59
C PHE A 200 10.95 -7.06 -15.88
N SER A 201 11.51 -8.26 -15.80
CA SER A 201 12.32 -8.84 -16.87
C SER A 201 11.97 -10.28 -17.23
N GLY A 202 10.98 -10.89 -16.56
CA GLY A 202 10.67 -12.32 -16.70
C GLY A 202 11.74 -13.22 -16.07
N MET A 203 11.65 -14.53 -16.32
CA MET A 203 12.62 -15.52 -15.85
C MET A 203 13.87 -15.51 -16.75
N SER A 204 15.07 -15.55 -16.15
CA SER A 204 16.35 -15.47 -16.88
C SER A 204 16.83 -16.84 -17.39
N GLU A 205 17.50 -16.78 -18.54
CA GLU A 205 17.95 -17.86 -19.45
C GLU A 205 16.83 -18.62 -20.18
N GLY A 206 16.15 -17.93 -21.11
CA GLY A 206 15.22 -18.57 -22.05
C GLY A 206 13.92 -17.83 -22.37
N VAL A 207 13.77 -16.56 -21.93
CA VAL A 207 12.66 -15.64 -22.30
C VAL A 207 11.26 -16.24 -22.12
N GLN A 208 11.05 -17.06 -21.07
CA GLN A 208 9.69 -17.46 -20.72
C GLN A 208 8.93 -16.23 -20.21
N LYS A 209 7.85 -15.88 -20.92
CA LYS A 209 6.96 -14.82 -20.46
C LYS A 209 6.31 -15.23 -19.15
N VAL A 210 6.19 -14.23 -18.28
CA VAL A 210 5.55 -14.35 -16.98
C VAL A 210 4.34 -13.44 -16.98
N PHE A 211 3.20 -14.01 -16.62
CA PHE A 211 1.94 -13.30 -16.47
C PHE A 211 1.59 -13.19 -15.00
N PHE A 212 1.08 -12.02 -14.63
CA PHE A 212 0.65 -11.72 -13.28
C PHE A 212 -0.83 -11.44 -13.27
N ARG A 213 -1.52 -11.89 -12.23
CA ARG A 213 -2.86 -11.41 -11.88
C ARG A 213 -2.99 -11.32 -10.38
N ILE A 214 -3.94 -10.55 -9.92
CA ILE A 214 -4.34 -10.60 -8.52
C ILE A 214 -5.33 -11.74 -8.36
N LYS A 215 -5.18 -12.53 -7.30
CA LYS A 215 -6.08 -13.64 -7.01
C LYS A 215 -7.51 -13.09 -6.97
N PRO A 216 -8.42 -13.56 -7.84
CA PRO A 216 -9.79 -13.10 -7.83
C PRO A 216 -10.38 -13.34 -6.44
N LYS A 217 -10.89 -12.27 -5.80
CA LYS A 217 -11.61 -12.37 -4.52
C LYS A 217 -12.96 -13.05 -4.79
N THR A 218 -13.42 -13.90 -3.89
CA THR A 218 -14.72 -14.59 -4.01
C THR A 218 -15.63 -14.25 -2.83
N ILE A 219 -16.94 -14.36 -3.06
CA ILE A 219 -18.01 -14.25 -2.08
C ILE A 219 -18.92 -15.48 -2.17
N LEU A 220 -19.69 -15.74 -1.12
CA LEU A 220 -20.67 -16.82 -1.10
C LEU A 220 -22.06 -16.31 -1.44
N ILE A 221 -22.67 -16.86 -2.50
CA ILE A 221 -24.09 -16.73 -2.79
C ILE A 221 -24.75 -18.08 -2.48
N ASN A 222 -25.47 -18.17 -1.36
CA ASN A 222 -26.14 -19.40 -0.89
C ASN A 222 -25.24 -20.66 -0.90
N GLY A 223 -24.00 -20.51 -0.42
CA GLY A 223 -23.02 -21.60 -0.38
C GLY A 223 -22.29 -21.88 -1.69
N VAL A 224 -22.57 -21.13 -2.76
CA VAL A 224 -21.80 -21.16 -4.02
C VAL A 224 -20.77 -20.04 -4.00
N GLU A 225 -19.49 -20.37 -4.12
CA GLU A 225 -18.43 -19.38 -4.29
C GLU A 225 -18.51 -18.74 -5.69
N VAL A 226 -18.60 -17.42 -5.74
CA VAL A 226 -18.60 -16.63 -6.98
C VAL A 226 -17.63 -15.47 -6.85
N PRO A 227 -17.15 -14.89 -7.96
CA PRO A 227 -16.28 -13.71 -7.92
C PRO A 227 -16.91 -12.53 -7.18
N ALA A 228 -16.12 -11.87 -6.34
CA ALA A 228 -16.53 -10.68 -5.62
C ALA A 228 -16.67 -9.50 -6.60
N PRO A 229 -17.70 -8.64 -6.43
CA PRO A 229 -17.81 -7.42 -7.22
C PRO A 229 -16.66 -6.46 -6.90
N PHE A 230 -16.33 -5.58 -7.85
CA PHE A 230 -15.32 -4.53 -7.68
C PHE A 230 -15.91 -3.13 -7.85
N LYS A 231 -15.12 -2.09 -7.55
CA LYS A 231 -15.49 -0.69 -7.79
C LYS A 231 -14.86 -0.24 -9.12
N PRO A 232 -15.65 0.13 -10.15
CA PRO A 232 -15.12 0.47 -11.46
C PRO A 232 -14.70 1.94 -11.54
N ASN A 233 -13.69 2.23 -12.38
CA ASN A 233 -13.23 3.60 -12.63
C ASN A 233 -14.14 4.28 -13.67
N GLN A 234 -14.07 5.61 -13.76
CA GLN A 234 -14.95 6.40 -14.65
C GLN A 234 -14.87 6.03 -16.14
N ASP A 235 -13.79 5.36 -16.57
CA ASP A 235 -13.53 5.03 -17.98
C ASP A 235 -13.41 3.52 -18.26
N GLU A 236 -13.73 2.64 -17.32
CA GLU A 236 -13.65 1.19 -17.51
C GLU A 236 -14.95 0.59 -18.07
N SER A 237 -14.84 -0.45 -18.89
CA SER A 237 -16.00 -1.25 -19.29
C SER A 237 -16.13 -2.46 -18.38
N PHE A 238 -17.31 -2.68 -17.82
CA PHE A 238 -17.58 -3.72 -16.85
C PHE A 238 -18.90 -4.43 -17.14
N TYR A 239 -19.15 -5.55 -16.47
CA TYR A 239 -20.37 -6.32 -16.56
C TYR A 239 -21.23 -6.10 -15.31
N VAL A 240 -22.53 -5.95 -15.50
CA VAL A 240 -23.51 -5.78 -14.42
C VAL A 240 -24.65 -6.76 -14.57
N ILE A 241 -25.30 -7.09 -13.46
CA ILE A 241 -26.58 -7.80 -13.49
C ILE A 241 -27.61 -6.89 -14.13
N ASP A 242 -28.33 -7.42 -15.11
CA ASP A 242 -29.34 -6.67 -15.83
C ASP A 242 -30.62 -7.48 -15.98
N HIS A 243 -31.73 -6.83 -15.68
CA HIS A 243 -33.07 -7.38 -15.79
C HIS A 243 -33.61 -7.38 -17.23
N ASP A 244 -33.11 -6.51 -18.10
CA ASP A 244 -33.61 -6.37 -19.48
C ASP A 244 -32.96 -7.38 -20.43
N SER A 245 -31.74 -7.83 -20.11
CA SER A 245 -30.98 -8.79 -20.88
C SER A 245 -31.44 -10.23 -20.64
N LYS A 246 -31.68 -10.97 -21.73
CA LYS A 246 -32.06 -12.40 -21.68
C LYS A 246 -31.05 -13.28 -20.95
N CYS A 247 -29.76 -12.92 -20.97
CA CYS A 247 -28.73 -13.68 -20.26
C CYS A 247 -28.58 -13.28 -18.79
N GLY A 248 -29.30 -12.25 -18.32
CA GLY A 248 -29.29 -11.76 -16.93
C GLY A 248 -28.15 -10.79 -16.61
N TYR A 249 -27.38 -10.37 -17.63
CA TYR A 249 -26.28 -9.43 -17.49
C TYR A 249 -26.04 -8.63 -18.78
N ILE A 250 -25.36 -7.49 -18.67
CA ILE A 250 -24.95 -6.66 -19.81
C ILE A 250 -23.55 -6.12 -19.60
N LYS A 251 -22.84 -5.86 -20.70
CA LYS A 251 -21.59 -5.09 -20.69
C LYS A 251 -21.90 -3.61 -20.80
N VAL A 252 -21.42 -2.83 -19.85
CA VAL A 252 -21.57 -1.37 -19.80
C VAL A 252 -20.21 -0.74 -20.11
N SER A 253 -20.20 0.27 -20.98
CA SER A 253 -19.03 1.09 -21.26
C SER A 253 -19.28 2.51 -20.76
N ARG A 254 -18.48 2.97 -19.79
CA ARG A 254 -18.64 4.20 -18.98
C ARG A 254 -19.71 4.09 -17.88
N LEU A 255 -19.50 4.83 -16.80
CA LEU A 255 -20.50 5.05 -15.73
C LEU A 255 -21.67 5.89 -16.28
N CYS A 256 -22.51 5.32 -17.13
CA CYS A 256 -23.85 5.83 -17.34
C CYS A 256 -24.71 5.38 -16.15
N HIS A 257 -24.83 6.28 -15.18
CA HIS A 257 -25.69 6.19 -14.00
C HIS A 257 -25.25 5.19 -12.90
N ASP A 258 -25.02 5.72 -11.70
CA ASP A 258 -24.74 4.97 -10.45
C ASP A 258 -25.77 3.87 -10.16
N THR A 259 -26.96 3.95 -10.77
CA THR A 259 -28.05 2.98 -10.64
C THR A 259 -27.74 1.60 -11.22
N TRP A 260 -26.78 1.44 -12.13
CA TRP A 260 -26.48 0.13 -12.74
C TRP A 260 -25.43 -0.69 -11.98
N ALA A 261 -24.70 -0.08 -11.05
CA ALA A 261 -23.70 -0.75 -10.21
C ALA A 261 -24.25 -1.19 -8.84
N GLN A 262 -25.57 -1.10 -8.60
CA GLN A 262 -26.21 -1.34 -7.29
C GLN A 262 -25.92 -2.72 -6.70
N PHE A 263 -25.82 -3.76 -7.54
CA PHE A 263 -25.53 -5.13 -7.11
C PHE A 263 -24.05 -5.50 -7.22
N GLY A 264 -23.20 -4.50 -7.53
CA GLY A 264 -21.80 -4.69 -7.87
C GLY A 264 -21.59 -4.83 -9.38
N VAL A 265 -20.31 -4.81 -9.76
CA VAL A 265 -19.87 -4.96 -11.15
C VAL A 265 -18.73 -5.98 -11.23
N TRP A 266 -18.54 -6.58 -12.40
CA TRP A 266 -17.54 -7.61 -12.67
C TRP A 266 -16.70 -7.28 -13.90
N ARG A 267 -15.42 -7.66 -13.88
CA ARG A 267 -14.46 -7.25 -14.91
C ARG A 267 -14.63 -8.04 -16.19
N THR A 268 -15.04 -9.30 -16.06
CA THR A 268 -15.11 -10.25 -17.17
C THR A 268 -16.51 -10.82 -17.35
N GLU A 269 -16.80 -11.30 -18.56
CA GLU A 269 -18.05 -12.00 -18.85
C GLU A 269 -18.16 -13.31 -18.05
N GLU A 270 -17.01 -13.96 -17.81
CA GLU A 270 -16.95 -15.26 -17.17
C GLU A 270 -17.17 -15.17 -15.66
N GLU A 271 -16.79 -14.04 -15.05
CA GLU A 271 -17.13 -13.74 -13.66
C GLU A 271 -18.63 -13.54 -13.49
N ILE A 272 -19.26 -12.69 -14.31
CA ILE A 272 -20.69 -12.42 -14.19
C ILE A 272 -21.55 -13.65 -14.53
N LYS A 273 -21.11 -14.51 -15.46
CA LYS A 273 -21.78 -15.79 -15.74
C LYS A 273 -21.85 -16.68 -14.51
N GLN A 274 -20.77 -16.77 -13.71
CA GLN A 274 -20.76 -17.55 -12.47
C GLN A 274 -21.77 -16.99 -11.46
N VAL A 275 -21.81 -15.67 -11.31
CA VAL A 275 -22.75 -14.97 -10.41
C VAL A 275 -24.20 -15.22 -10.83
N VAL A 276 -24.53 -15.02 -12.11
CA VAL A 276 -25.89 -15.23 -12.63
C VAL A 276 -26.30 -16.70 -12.53
N ALA A 277 -25.38 -17.64 -12.76
CA ALA A 277 -25.64 -19.06 -12.58
C ALA A 277 -25.94 -19.41 -11.11
N ALA A 278 -25.17 -18.86 -10.18
CA ALA A 278 -25.43 -19.03 -8.75
C ALA A 278 -26.80 -18.44 -8.35
N LEU A 279 -27.11 -17.22 -8.80
CA LEU A 279 -28.41 -16.59 -8.54
C LEU A 279 -29.58 -17.40 -9.11
N ARG A 280 -29.45 -17.91 -10.34
CA ARG A 280 -30.47 -18.80 -10.93
C ARG A 280 -30.73 -20.02 -10.05
N LYS A 281 -29.67 -20.63 -9.53
CA LYS A 281 -29.77 -21.78 -8.61
C LYS A 281 -30.43 -21.41 -7.28
N VAL A 282 -30.25 -20.18 -6.79
CA VAL A 282 -30.95 -19.68 -5.59
C VAL A 282 -32.44 -19.52 -5.83
N PHE A 283 -32.83 -19.04 -7.00
CA PHE A 283 -34.24 -18.80 -7.37
C PHE A 283 -34.93 -20.00 -8.01
N GLU A 284 -34.20 -21.09 -8.30
CA GLU A 284 -34.80 -22.38 -8.65
C GLU A 284 -35.65 -22.85 -7.47
N VAL A 285 -36.97 -22.83 -7.68
CA VAL A 285 -37.93 -23.36 -6.71
C VAL A 285 -37.60 -24.83 -6.49
N GLN A 286 -37.12 -25.16 -5.29
CA GLN A 286 -36.97 -26.56 -4.91
C GLN A 286 -38.38 -27.16 -4.76
N PRO A 287 -38.68 -28.29 -5.42
CA PRO A 287 -39.99 -28.93 -5.39
C PRO A 287 -40.41 -29.43 -4.00
#